data_AF-A0A357M0U5-F1
#
_entry.id   AF-A0A357M0U5-F1
#
_cell.length_a   1.000
_cell.length_b   1.000
_cell.length_c   1.000
_cell.angle_alpha   90.00
_cell.angle_beta   90.00
_cell.angle_gamma   90.00
#
_symmetry.space_group_name_H-M   'P 1'
#
loop_
_entity.id
_entity.type
_entity.pdbx_description
1 polymer ?
#
loop_
_entity_poly.entity_id
_entity_poly.type
_entity_poly.pdbx_seq_one_letter_code
_entity_poly.pdbx_strand_id
1 'polypeptide(L)'
;LTVFLNNPAFVMWKPTIVNWLFALGFIGYRMFTGRPLLERMLSAELKLPEAVWTRLSLAWVFFFVVCGILNLIVAYNFSEDVWVDFKFFGMLGLTVVFIIAQGLYLSRFIKHETE
;
A
#
# COMPACT_ATOMS: atom_id res chain seq x y z
N LEU A 1 -34.21 -12.80 11.56
CA LEU A 1 -32.87 -12.31 11.93
C LEU A 1 -31.91 -12.70 10.81
N THR A 2 -32.13 -12.17 9.60
CA THR A 2 -31.62 -12.79 8.35
C THR A 2 -31.45 -11.76 7.23
N VAL A 3 -31.15 -10.51 7.57
CA VAL A 3 -31.04 -9.40 6.59
C VAL A 3 -29.69 -8.69 6.66
N PHE A 4 -28.89 -8.89 7.72
CA PHE A 4 -27.57 -8.26 7.85
C PHE A 4 -26.41 -9.04 7.21
N LEU A 5 -26.63 -10.29 6.74
CA LEU A 5 -25.61 -11.17 6.15
C LEU A 5 -25.62 -11.24 4.61
N ASN A 6 -26.55 -10.56 3.94
CA ASN A 6 -26.73 -10.65 2.48
C ASN A 6 -26.27 -9.40 1.71
N ASN A 7 -25.43 -8.54 2.31
CA ASN A 7 -24.89 -7.40 1.60
C ASN A 7 -23.42 -7.66 1.19
N PRO A 8 -23.15 -8.22 0.00
CA PRO A 8 -21.80 -8.50 -0.47
C PRO A 8 -20.90 -7.26 -0.45
N ALA A 9 -21.50 -6.07 -0.57
CA ALA A 9 -20.78 -4.81 -0.42
C ALA A 9 -20.04 -4.72 0.95
N PHE A 10 -20.64 -5.14 2.06
CA PHE A 10 -19.96 -5.03 3.37
C PHE A 10 -18.66 -5.85 3.42
N VAL A 11 -18.64 -7.02 2.78
CA VAL A 11 -17.43 -7.86 2.69
C VAL A 11 -16.39 -7.21 1.77
N MET A 12 -16.83 -6.62 0.68
CA MET A 12 -15.98 -5.97 -0.31
C MET A 12 -15.38 -4.64 0.16
N TRP A 13 -15.99 -3.96 1.14
CA TRP A 13 -15.48 -2.70 1.70
C TRP A 13 -14.36 -2.89 2.73
N LYS A 14 -14.30 -4.05 3.40
CA LYS A 14 -13.27 -4.34 4.42
C LYS A 14 -11.85 -4.07 3.93
N PRO A 15 -11.40 -4.55 2.76
CA PRO A 15 -10.04 -4.31 2.28
C PRO A 15 -9.76 -2.83 1.99
N THR A 16 -10.74 -2.09 1.45
CA THR A 16 -10.58 -0.65 1.17
C THR A 16 -10.36 0.15 2.44
N ILE A 17 -11.19 -0.07 3.47
CA ILE A 17 -11.07 0.62 4.76
C ILE A 17 -9.70 0.35 5.37
N VAL A 18 -9.27 -0.91 5.38
CA VAL A 18 -7.97 -1.31 5.91
C VAL A 18 -6.82 -0.63 5.15
N ASN A 19 -6.85 -0.64 3.82
CA ASN A 19 -5.82 0.02 3.01
C ASN A 19 -5.74 1.52 3.29
N TRP A 20 -6.88 2.21 3.38
CA TRP A 20 -6.89 3.64 3.69
C TRP A 20 -6.46 3.94 5.13
N LEU A 21 -6.78 3.08 6.08
CA LEU A 21 -6.25 3.16 7.45
C LEU A 21 -4.72 3.01 7.46
N PHE A 22 -4.15 2.09 6.66
CA PHE A 22 -2.70 2.01 6.50
C PHE A 22 -2.13 3.29 5.89
N ALA A 23 -2.71 3.80 4.81
CA ALA A 23 -2.28 5.07 4.21
C ALA A 23 -2.28 6.23 5.22
N LEU A 24 -3.37 6.37 5.97
CA LEU A 24 -3.49 7.36 7.05
C LEU A 24 -2.50 7.10 8.18
N GLY A 25 -2.24 5.86 8.54
CA GLY A 25 -1.25 5.48 9.54
C GLY A 25 0.17 5.89 9.13
N PHE A 26 0.55 5.69 7.87
CA PHE A 26 1.84 6.13 7.34
C PHE A 26 1.99 7.66 7.37
N ILE A 27 0.95 8.39 6.97
CA ILE A 27 0.94 9.87 7.02
C ILE A 27 0.97 10.36 8.47
N GLY A 28 0.08 9.82 9.31
CA GLY A 28 -0.07 10.20 10.71
C GLY A 28 1.20 9.92 11.51
N TYR A 29 1.82 8.75 11.33
CA TYR A 29 3.08 8.41 11.99
C TYR A 29 4.17 9.44 11.71
N ARG A 30 4.29 9.88 10.44
CA ARG A 30 5.24 10.93 10.06
C ARG A 30 4.92 12.25 10.76
N MET A 31 3.64 12.62 10.88
CA MET A 31 3.23 13.86 11.55
C MET A 31 3.58 13.86 13.05
N PHE A 32 3.45 12.72 13.72
CA PHE A 32 3.76 12.60 15.16
C PHE A 32 5.26 12.43 15.44
N THR A 33 5.98 11.68 14.60
CA THR A 33 7.39 11.31 14.87
C THR A 33 8.39 12.18 14.12
N GLY A 34 7.95 12.95 13.12
CA GLY A 34 8.81 13.68 12.19
C GLY A 34 9.55 12.80 11.17
N ARG A 35 9.61 11.48 11.39
CA ARG A 35 10.29 10.51 10.53
C ARG A 35 9.31 9.57 9.84
N PRO A 36 9.56 9.18 8.57
CA PRO A 36 8.75 8.19 7.87
C PRO A 36 8.75 6.83 8.56
N LEU A 37 7.61 6.13 8.57
CA LEU A 37 7.49 4.80 9.21
C LEU A 37 8.44 3.77 8.57
N LEU A 38 8.56 3.83 7.24
CA LEU A 38 9.49 3.01 6.46
C LEU A 38 10.95 3.17 6.88
N GLU A 39 11.37 4.39 7.24
CA GLU A 39 12.72 4.62 7.76
C GLU A 39 12.93 3.77 9.00
N ARG A 40 12.02 3.81 9.98
CA ARG A 40 12.15 3.01 11.20
C ARG A 40 12.22 1.49 10.95
N MET A 41 11.54 1.00 9.92
CA MET A 41 11.49 -0.43 9.60
C MET A 41 12.75 -0.91 8.85
N LEU A 42 13.31 -0.08 7.98
CA LEU A 42 14.39 -0.46 7.06
C LEU A 42 15.73 0.25 7.33
N SER A 43 15.78 1.23 8.24
CA SER A 43 17.02 1.96 8.59
C SER A 43 18.09 1.07 9.20
N ALA A 44 17.71 -0.11 9.70
CA ALA A 44 18.66 -1.10 10.20
C ALA A 44 19.53 -1.71 9.08
N GLU A 45 18.98 -1.83 7.87
CA GLU A 45 19.66 -2.47 6.73
C GLU A 45 20.10 -1.47 5.66
N LEU A 46 19.45 -0.31 5.58
CA LEU A 46 19.69 0.68 4.54
C LEU A 46 19.95 2.05 5.15
N LYS A 47 21.04 2.71 4.73
CA LYS A 47 21.28 4.12 4.97
C LYS A 47 20.86 4.89 3.73
N LEU A 48 19.90 5.80 3.88
CA LEU A 48 19.41 6.65 2.79
C LEU A 48 19.14 8.05 3.34
N PRO A 49 19.26 9.09 2.50
CA PRO A 49 18.86 10.45 2.87
C PRO A 49 17.37 10.52 3.27
N GLU A 50 17.02 11.39 4.23
CA GLU A 50 15.64 11.60 4.69
C GLU A 50 14.64 11.92 3.55
N ALA A 51 15.12 12.61 2.51
CA ALA A 51 14.33 12.91 1.32
C ALA A 51 13.89 11.62 0.58
N VAL A 52 14.73 10.59 0.53
CA VAL A 52 14.42 9.30 -0.10
C VAL A 52 13.41 8.54 0.74
N TRP A 53 13.59 8.51 2.07
CA TRP A 53 12.62 7.90 2.99
C TRP A 53 11.23 8.52 2.88
N THR A 54 11.17 9.85 2.76
CA THR A 54 9.90 10.56 2.56
C THR A 54 9.22 10.15 1.25
N ARG A 55 9.98 10.07 0.15
CA ARG A 55 9.46 9.63 -1.14
C ARG A 55 8.99 8.17 -1.11
N LEU A 56 9.74 7.27 -0.48
CA LEU A 56 9.35 5.87 -0.30
C LEU A 56 8.05 5.77 0.50
N SER A 57 7.95 6.50 1.61
CA SER A 57 6.74 6.51 2.44
C SER A 57 5.53 7.05 1.68
N LEU A 58 5.70 8.10 0.89
CA LEU A 58 4.65 8.61 0.00
C LEU A 58 4.26 7.60 -1.09
N ALA A 59 5.21 6.83 -1.63
CA ALA A 59 4.92 5.79 -2.60
C ALA A 59 4.05 4.67 -1.98
N TRP A 60 4.30 4.28 -0.73
CA TRP A 60 3.45 3.33 -0.02
C TRP A 60 2.05 3.88 0.28
N VAL A 61 1.96 5.13 0.72
CA VAL A 61 0.66 5.81 0.88
C VAL A 61 -0.12 5.79 -0.44
N PHE A 62 0.51 6.19 -1.54
CA PHE A 62 -0.09 6.17 -2.86
C PHE A 62 -0.53 4.75 -3.26
N PHE A 63 0.32 3.75 -3.04
CA PHE A 63 0.01 2.35 -3.32
C PHE A 63 -1.23 1.87 -2.55
N PHE A 64 -1.31 2.12 -1.23
CA PHE A 64 -2.47 1.74 -0.42
C PHE A 64 -3.75 2.47 -0.86
N VAL A 65 -3.66 3.77 -1.18
CA VAL A 65 -4.81 4.54 -1.69
C VAL A 65 -5.29 3.96 -3.02
N VAL A 66 -4.38 3.72 -3.97
CA VAL A 66 -4.69 3.13 -5.27
C VAL A 66 -5.28 1.73 -5.12
N CYS A 67 -4.72 0.87 -4.27
CA CYS A 67 -5.27 -0.46 -3.98
C CYS A 67 -6.68 -0.38 -3.40
N GLY A 68 -6.95 0.57 -2.49
CA GLY A 68 -8.28 0.80 -1.95
C GLY A 68 -9.28 1.25 -3.02
N ILE A 69 -8.88 2.16 -3.92
CA ILE A 69 -9.70 2.64 -5.04
C ILE A 69 -9.96 1.51 -6.04
N LEU A 70 -8.92 0.78 -6.46
CA LEU A 70 -9.05 -0.35 -7.38
C LEU A 70 -9.95 -1.44 -6.81
N ASN A 71 -9.85 -1.74 -5.50
CA ASN A 71 -10.76 -2.69 -4.85
C ASN A 71 -12.22 -2.24 -4.93
N LEU A 72 -12.52 -0.94 -4.74
CA LEU A 72 -13.88 -0.42 -4.91
C LEU A 72 -14.33 -0.51 -6.38
N ILE A 73 -13.47 -0.12 -7.33
CA ILE A 73 -13.79 -0.21 -8.76
C ILE A 73 -14.16 -1.65 -9.12
N VAL A 74 -13.36 -2.63 -8.68
CA VAL A 74 -13.64 -4.05 -8.96
C VAL A 74 -14.92 -4.50 -8.27
N ALA A 75 -15.11 -4.13 -7.00
CA ALA A 75 -16.29 -4.48 -6.22
C ALA A 75 -17.62 -3.94 -6.80
N TYR A 76 -17.60 -2.77 -7.43
CA TYR A 76 -18.81 -2.14 -7.98
C TYR A 76 -19.06 -2.42 -9.47
N ASN A 77 -18.03 -2.79 -10.23
CA ASN A 77 -18.15 -2.95 -11.69
C ASN A 77 -18.10 -4.42 -12.16
N PHE A 78 -17.71 -5.37 -11.30
CA PHE A 78 -17.51 -6.78 -11.68
C PHE A 78 -18.28 -7.74 -10.74
N SER A 79 -18.37 -9.01 -11.13
CA SER A 79 -19.00 -10.06 -10.33
C SER A 79 -18.18 -10.41 -9.08
N GLU A 80 -18.82 -11.06 -8.11
CA GLU A 80 -18.16 -11.50 -6.87
C GLU A 80 -16.97 -12.43 -7.14
N ASP A 81 -17.09 -13.36 -8.10
CA ASP A 81 -16.00 -14.26 -8.49
C ASP A 81 -14.77 -13.50 -8.98
N VAL A 82 -14.98 -12.49 -9.85
CA VAL A 82 -13.89 -11.63 -10.35
C VAL A 82 -13.29 -10.81 -9.21
N TRP A 83 -14.10 -10.34 -8.26
CA TRP A 83 -13.61 -9.62 -7.09
C TRP A 83 -12.76 -10.51 -6.18
N VAL A 84 -13.16 -11.76 -5.96
CA VAL A 84 -12.39 -12.75 -5.19
C VAL A 84 -11.04 -12.98 -5.87
N ASP A 85 -11.03 -13.26 -7.18
CA ASP A 85 -9.79 -13.47 -7.93
C ASP A 85 -8.89 -12.24 -7.95
N PHE A 86 -9.47 -11.05 -8.10
CA PHE A 86 -8.72 -9.79 -8.03
C PHE A 86 -8.08 -9.59 -6.65
N LYS A 87 -8.80 -9.90 -5.57
CA LYS A 87 -8.28 -9.78 -4.21
C LYS A 87 -7.08 -10.70 -3.98
N PHE A 88 -7.10 -11.91 -4.53
CA PHE A 88 -5.98 -12.85 -4.38
C PHE A 88 -4.88 -12.57 -5.40
N PHE A 89 -5.15 -12.72 -6.69
CA PHE A 89 -4.14 -12.63 -7.74
C PHE A 89 -3.85 -11.20 -8.17
N GLY A 90 -4.87 -10.35 -8.27
CA GLY A 90 -4.72 -8.95 -8.67
C GLY A 90 -3.90 -8.14 -7.66
N MET A 91 -4.23 -8.23 -6.37
CA MET A 91 -3.47 -7.56 -5.30
C MET A 91 -2.04 -8.11 -5.18
N LEU A 92 -1.85 -9.43 -5.32
CA LEU A 92 -0.49 -10.01 -5.33
C LEU A 92 0.32 -9.49 -6.52
N GLY A 93 -0.26 -9.45 -7.73
CA GLY A 93 0.39 -8.91 -8.92
C GLY A 93 0.77 -7.43 -8.74
N LEU A 94 -0.15 -6.61 -8.22
CA LEU A 94 0.12 -5.20 -7.90
C LEU A 94 1.26 -5.06 -6.88
N THR A 95 1.27 -5.90 -5.84
CA THR A 95 2.31 -5.88 -4.81
C THR A 95 3.67 -6.25 -5.39
N VAL A 96 3.75 -7.28 -6.23
CA VAL A 96 5.00 -7.69 -6.89
C VAL A 96 5.53 -6.55 -7.77
N VAL A 97 4.68 -5.95 -8.61
CA VAL A 97 5.07 -4.82 -9.45
C VAL A 97 5.56 -3.64 -8.60
N PHE A 98 4.87 -3.35 -7.50
CA PHE A 98 5.23 -2.27 -6.60
C PHE A 98 6.58 -2.52 -5.91
N ILE A 99 6.83 -3.72 -5.39
CA ILE A 99 8.10 -4.07 -4.76
C ILE A 99 9.25 -4.04 -5.78
N ILE A 100 9.03 -4.52 -7.00
CA ILE A 100 10.04 -4.43 -8.07
C ILE A 100 10.33 -2.96 -8.39
N ALA A 101 9.31 -2.13 -8.57
CA ALA A 101 9.47 -0.70 -8.82
C ALA A 101 10.21 0.01 -7.68
N GLN A 102 9.87 -0.33 -6.42
CA GLN A 102 10.53 0.19 -5.23
C GLN A 102 12.00 -0.24 -5.16
N GLY A 103 12.28 -1.52 -5.43
CA GLY A 103 13.64 -2.08 -5.45
C GLY A 103 14.50 -1.44 -6.53
N LEU A 104 13.96 -1.25 -7.73
CA LEU A 104 14.64 -0.54 -8.82
C LEU A 104 14.91 0.93 -8.46
N TYR A 105 13.92 1.62 -7.87
CA TYR A 105 14.09 2.99 -7.38
C TYR A 105 15.19 3.07 -6.33
N LEU A 106 15.16 2.18 -5.34
CA LEU A 106 16.13 2.11 -4.25
C LEU A 106 17.55 1.77 -4.75
N SER A 107 17.68 0.87 -5.71
CA SER A 107 18.97 0.47 -6.29
C SER A 107 19.74 1.63 -6.92
N ARG A 108 19.03 2.69 -7.36
CA ARG A 108 19.65 3.91 -7.88
C ARG A 108 20.30 4.76 -6.78
N PHE A 109 19.81 4.69 -5.54
CA PHE A 109 20.35 5.48 -4.43
C PHE A 109 21.47 4.74 -3.69
N ILE A 110 21.39 3.41 -3.57
CA ILE A 110 22.42 2.60 -2.90
C ILE A 110 23.79 2.70 -3.61
N LYS A 111 23.81 2.91 -4.93
CA LYS A 111 25.06 3.03 -5.70
C LYS A 111 25.79 4.37 -5.55
N HIS A 112 25.20 5.37 -4.89
CA HIS A 112 25.79 6.71 -4.77
C HIS A 112 26.52 6.96 -3.44
N GLU A 113 26.62 5.97 -2.55
CA GLU A 113 27.32 6.11 -1.25
C GLU A 113 28.74 5.50 -1.26
N THR A 114 29.30 5.25 -2.45
CA THR A 114 30.66 4.71 -2.66
C THR A 114 31.67 5.71 -3.23
N GLU A 115 31.49 7.02 -3.02
CA GLU A 115 32.52 8.03 -3.33
C GLU A 115 33.01 8.75 -2.08
#